data_AF-A0A1Y6GWJ7-F1
#
_entry.id   AF-A0A1Y6GWJ7-F1
#
_cell.length_a   1.000
_cell.length_b   1.000
_cell.length_c   1.000
_cell.angle_alpha   90.00
_cell.angle_beta   90.00
_cell.angle_gamma   90.00
#
_symmetry.space_group_name_H-M   'P 1'
#
loop_
_entity.id
_entity.type
_entity.pdbx_description
1 polymer ?
#
loop_
_entity_poly.entity_id
_entity_poly.type
_entity_poly.pdbx_seq_one_letter_code
_entity_poly.pdbx_strand_id
1 'polypeptide(L)'
;MMQDWADRLDLLEQGQVEAASAHLTIHIEGVPAMAEEPAAIAAVSAKAAVSSTPIVVMPSTEGTTFQRLSQVPPPPTRTPEPEASAIQREREEMLAMYESPSCLPVPLFGKLAGKSKDQINRELKAGKLLSISLGNRGQRVPDWQLMPLKHKLTQVLMNLCQGADSWDLFLMLTRAHTDLGDRAAIDVVTPTNVVAIVRTIMGDQHHPDASETVSPQAIPESVRRMVDGGAVFEGV
;
A
#
# COMPACT_ATOMS: atom_id res chain seq x y z
N MET A 1 -0.23 21.91 26.43
CA MET A 1 -0.04 20.91 25.36
C MET A 1 0.68 21.44 24.13
N MET A 2 0.29 22.57 23.50
CA MET A 2 1.08 23.14 22.39
C MET A 2 2.36 23.87 22.83
N GLN A 3 2.38 24.45 24.04
CA GLN A 3 3.54 25.19 24.56
C GLN A 3 4.70 24.25 24.97
N ASP A 4 4.39 23.11 25.60
CA ASP A 4 5.40 22.11 26.00
C ASP A 4 6.22 21.58 24.83
N TRP A 5 5.63 21.57 23.62
CA TRP A 5 6.31 21.18 22.39
C TRP A 5 7.25 22.28 21.87
N ALA A 6 6.85 23.55 22.00
CA ALA A 6 7.68 24.68 21.60
C ALA A 6 8.90 24.82 22.52
N ASP A 7 8.70 24.69 23.84
CA ASP A 7 9.77 24.82 24.83
C ASP A 7 10.83 23.71 24.69
N ARG A 8 10.43 22.51 24.27
CA ARG A 8 11.38 21.40 24.02
C ARG A 8 12.22 21.58 22.77
N LEU A 9 11.69 22.25 21.74
CA LEU A 9 12.46 22.58 20.57
C LEU A 9 13.55 23.61 20.91
N ASP A 10 13.22 24.61 21.72
CA ASP A 10 14.18 25.61 22.22
C ASP A 10 15.28 24.95 23.08
N LEU A 11 14.93 23.98 23.94
CA LEU A 11 15.90 23.21 24.71
C LEU A 11 16.84 22.36 23.84
N LEU A 12 16.36 21.84 22.70
CA LEU A 12 17.21 21.12 21.74
C LEU A 12 18.16 22.07 21.00
N GLU A 13 17.71 23.27 20.64
CA GLU A 13 18.55 24.31 20.04
C GLU A 13 19.66 24.76 21.00
N GLN A 14 19.39 24.74 22.30
CA GLN A 14 20.35 25.03 23.36
C GLN A 14 21.22 23.82 23.75
N GLY A 15 21.08 22.67 23.07
CA GLY A 15 21.88 21.46 23.30
C GLY A 15 21.52 20.69 24.57
N GLN A 16 20.40 21.00 25.22
CA GLN A 16 19.92 20.35 26.44
C GLN A 16 19.07 19.13 26.12
N VAL A 17 19.69 18.13 25.49
CA VAL A 17 19.03 16.93 24.96
C VAL A 17 18.36 16.11 26.07
N GLU A 18 18.97 16.00 27.25
CA GLU A 18 18.41 15.25 28.38
C GLU A 18 17.15 15.92 28.98
N ALA A 19 17.09 17.25 28.98
CA ALA A 19 15.90 17.97 29.45
C ALA A 19 14.77 17.90 28.41
N ALA A 20 15.12 17.99 27.12
CA ALA A 20 14.16 17.87 26.02
C ALA A 20 13.61 16.44 25.84
N SER A 21 14.34 15.41 26.28
CA SER A 21 13.96 13.99 26.14
C SER A 21 13.14 13.44 27.30
N ALA A 22 12.97 14.18 28.40
CA ALA A 22 12.21 13.73 29.57
C ALA A 22 10.77 13.29 29.20
N HIS A 23 10.18 12.29 29.84
CA HIS A 23 8.82 11.87 29.50
C HIS A 23 7.78 12.97 29.84
N LEU A 24 6.88 13.27 28.89
CA LEU A 24 5.76 14.20 29.11
C LEU A 24 4.60 13.46 29.79
N THR A 25 4.23 13.88 31.00
CA THR A 25 2.99 13.45 31.64
C THR A 25 1.85 14.33 31.12
N ILE A 26 1.00 13.77 30.25
CA ILE A 26 -0.13 14.49 29.68
C ILE A 26 -1.27 14.45 30.71
N HIS A 27 -1.57 15.59 31.33
CA HIS A 27 -2.78 15.76 32.13
C HIS A 27 -3.93 16.20 31.21
N ILE A 28 -4.91 15.31 31.03
CA ILE A 28 -6.14 15.58 30.28
C ILE A 28 -7.18 16.03 31.29
N GLU A 29 -7.50 17.33 31.32
CA GLU A 29 -8.53 17.86 32.20
C GLU A 29 -9.92 17.46 31.68
N GLY A 30 -10.61 16.57 32.41
CA GLY A 30 -11.96 16.09 32.05
C GLY A 30 -12.36 14.67 32.46
N VAL A 31 -11.55 13.91 33.20
CA VAL A 31 -11.92 12.56 33.71
C VAL A 31 -11.95 12.59 35.24
N PRO A 32 -13.05 12.17 35.90
CA PRO A 32 -13.11 12.16 37.36
C PRO A 32 -12.13 11.13 37.93
N ALA A 33 -11.35 11.59 38.91
CA ALA A 33 -10.40 10.78 39.65
C ALA A 33 -11.12 9.62 40.38
N MET A 34 -10.81 8.39 40.00
CA MET A 34 -10.88 7.26 40.91
C MET A 34 -9.48 7.04 41.46
N ALA A 35 -9.35 7.28 42.76
CA ALA A 35 -8.22 6.83 43.56
C ALA A 35 -8.03 5.32 43.38
N GLU A 36 -6.79 4.86 43.28
CA GLU A 36 -6.15 3.84 44.12
C GLU A 36 -4.64 3.76 43.78
N GLU A 37 -3.80 4.00 44.78
CA GLU A 37 -2.40 3.52 44.85
C GLU A 37 -2.42 2.08 45.41
N PRO A 38 -1.31 1.32 45.43
CA PRO A 38 -0.27 1.09 44.43
C PRO A 38 -0.05 -0.43 44.19
N ALA A 39 0.36 -0.84 42.99
CA ALA A 39 0.86 -2.21 42.78
C ALA A 39 2.05 -2.24 41.83
N ALA A 40 3.21 -2.53 42.41
CA ALA A 40 4.46 -2.77 41.72
C ALA A 40 4.33 -3.92 40.72
N ILE A 41 4.73 -3.68 39.48
CA ILE A 41 5.29 -4.72 38.61
C ILE A 41 6.56 -4.18 37.96
N ALA A 42 7.67 -4.69 38.48
CA ALA A 42 9.00 -4.53 37.90
C ALA A 42 9.03 -5.18 36.51
N ALA A 43 9.56 -4.45 35.52
CA ALA A 43 9.98 -5.01 34.25
C ALA A 43 11.37 -4.48 33.89
N VAL A 44 12.36 -5.24 34.36
CA VAL A 44 13.72 -5.46 33.83
C VAL A 44 14.33 -4.32 33.00
N SER A 45 15.19 -3.55 33.66
CA SER A 45 16.24 -2.76 33.03
C SER A 45 17.29 -3.69 32.42
N ALA A 46 17.20 -3.92 31.11
CA ALA A 46 18.33 -4.43 30.34
C ALA A 46 19.31 -3.28 30.09
N LYS A 47 20.16 -3.01 31.08
CA LYS A 47 21.26 -2.05 30.99
C LYS A 47 22.34 -2.67 30.10
N ALA A 48 22.24 -2.47 28.78
CA ALA A 48 23.38 -2.68 27.89
C ALA A 48 24.39 -1.56 28.17
N ALA A 49 25.33 -1.85 29.06
CA ALA A 49 26.46 -0.98 29.37
C ALA A 49 27.40 -0.97 28.16
N VAL A 50 27.27 0.03 27.28
CA VAL A 50 28.38 0.45 26.42
C VAL A 50 29.35 1.24 27.28
N SER A 51 30.40 0.55 27.70
CA SER A 51 31.55 1.12 28.40
C SER A 51 32.29 2.08 27.46
N SER A 52 31.97 3.36 27.49
CA SER A 52 32.81 4.41 26.91
C SER A 52 34.05 4.57 27.79
N THR A 53 35.13 3.87 27.45
CA THR A 53 36.45 4.14 28.05
C THR A 53 36.92 5.52 27.59
N PRO A 54 37.21 6.48 28.49
CA PRO A 54 37.81 7.74 28.08
C PRO A 54 39.23 7.49 27.57
N ILE A 55 39.53 7.97 26.37
CA ILE A 55 40.88 7.94 25.81
C ILE A 55 41.72 8.97 26.57
N VAL A 56 42.61 8.48 27.43
CA VAL A 56 43.63 9.31 28.07
C VAL A 56 44.81 9.43 27.09
N VAL A 57 45.00 10.61 26.51
CA VAL A 57 46.20 10.92 25.73
C VAL A 57 47.23 11.57 26.65
N MET A 58 48.28 10.82 26.99
CA MET A 58 49.50 11.38 27.59
C MET A 58 50.41 11.88 26.46
N PRO A 59 51.02 13.07 26.56
CA PRO A 59 51.94 13.54 25.53
C PRO A 59 53.27 12.81 25.66
N SER A 60 53.52 11.84 24.77
CA SER A 60 54.84 11.28 24.54
C SER A 60 55.54 12.13 23.48
N THR A 61 56.33 13.10 23.92
CA THR A 61 57.39 13.71 23.10
C THR A 61 58.37 12.60 22.78
N GLU A 62 58.39 12.06 21.56
CA GLU A 62 59.57 11.68 20.75
C GLU A 62 59.14 11.50 19.28
N GLY A 63 59.95 12.01 18.35
CA GLY A 63 59.58 12.28 16.96
C GLY A 63 59.06 11.05 16.20
N THR A 64 57.79 11.12 15.80
CA THR A 64 57.19 10.21 14.81
C THR A 64 56.85 11.02 13.57
N THR A 65 57.42 10.67 12.42
CA THR A 65 57.04 11.25 11.13
C THR A 65 55.59 10.88 10.84
N PHE A 66 54.69 11.87 10.82
CA PHE A 66 53.29 11.66 10.48
C PHE A 66 53.17 11.32 9.00
N GLN A 67 53.10 10.03 8.66
CA GLN A 67 52.66 9.60 7.34
C GLN A 67 51.14 9.83 7.29
N ARG A 68 50.72 10.92 6.63
CA ARG A 68 49.31 11.27 6.45
C ARG A 68 48.63 10.21 5.59
N LEU A 69 48.04 9.21 6.23
CA LEU A 69 47.14 8.26 5.59
C LEU A 69 45.94 9.05 5.03
N SER A 70 45.66 8.86 3.74
CA SER A 70 44.52 9.48 3.08
C SER A 70 43.23 9.13 3.84
N GLN A 71 42.56 10.13 4.42
CA GLN A 71 41.27 10.01 5.11
C GLN A 71 40.08 9.89 4.14
N VAL A 72 40.32 9.52 2.89
CA VAL A 72 39.24 9.37 1.91
C VAL A 72 39.00 7.88 1.73
N PRO A 73 37.92 7.31 2.33
CA PRO A 73 37.44 6.01 1.94
C PRO A 73 37.29 5.98 0.42
N PRO A 74 37.66 4.88 -0.26
CA PRO A 74 37.31 4.73 -1.67
C PRO A 74 35.79 4.98 -1.79
N PRO A 75 35.33 5.69 -2.84
CA PRO A 75 33.90 5.86 -3.05
C PRO A 75 33.28 4.47 -2.97
N PRO A 76 32.20 4.27 -2.18
CA PRO A 76 31.56 2.97 -2.10
C PRO A 76 31.32 2.52 -3.54
N THR A 77 31.87 1.38 -3.91
CA THR A 77 31.57 0.71 -5.18
C THR A 77 30.06 0.78 -5.29
N ARG A 78 29.53 1.52 -6.28
CA ARG A 78 28.08 1.75 -6.40
C ARG A 78 27.41 0.39 -6.35
N THR A 79 26.90 0.02 -5.18
CA THR A 79 25.89 -1.01 -5.06
C THR A 79 24.78 -0.52 -5.97
N PRO A 80 24.36 -1.29 -6.98
CA PRO A 80 23.23 -0.88 -7.80
C PRO A 80 22.11 -0.50 -6.84
N GLU A 81 21.61 0.71 -7.00
CA GLU A 81 20.50 1.25 -6.23
C GLU A 81 19.42 0.17 -6.18
N PRO A 82 18.93 -0.22 -4.98
CA PRO A 82 18.03 -1.35 -4.87
C PRO A 82 16.82 -1.09 -5.78
N GLU A 83 16.73 -1.87 -6.86
CA GLU A 83 15.64 -1.79 -7.81
C GLU A 83 14.34 -1.87 -7.01
N ALA A 84 13.47 -0.86 -7.17
CA ALA A 84 12.26 -0.74 -6.37
C ALA A 84 11.56 -2.11 -6.28
N SER A 85 11.33 -2.56 -5.04
CA SER A 85 10.65 -3.83 -4.78
C SER A 85 9.32 -3.87 -5.53
N ALA A 86 8.85 -5.03 -5.96
CA ALA A 86 7.61 -5.16 -6.74
C ALA A 86 6.44 -4.39 -6.10
N ILE A 87 6.34 -4.42 -4.77
CA ILE A 87 5.32 -3.69 -3.98
C ILE A 87 5.52 -2.17 -4.05
N GLN A 88 6.77 -1.69 -4.03
CA GLN A 88 7.07 -0.27 -4.15
C GLN A 88 6.72 0.24 -5.54
N ARG A 89 7.05 -0.53 -6.57
CA ARG A 89 6.72 -0.23 -7.96
C ARG A 89 5.21 -0.15 -8.18
N GLU A 90 4.45 -1.13 -7.69
CA GLU A 90 2.99 -1.13 -7.77
C GLU A 90 2.41 0.12 -7.07
N ARG A 91 2.91 0.43 -5.87
CA ARG A 91 2.46 1.61 -5.12
C ARG A 91 2.79 2.91 -5.84
N GLU A 92 3.96 3.00 -6.47
CA GLU A 92 4.37 4.14 -7.29
C GLU A 92 3.49 4.27 -8.54
N GLU A 93 3.12 3.17 -9.19
CA GLU A 93 2.21 3.15 -10.33
C GLU A 93 0.80 3.64 -9.93
N MET A 94 0.27 3.13 -8.81
CA MET A 94 -1.00 3.61 -8.26
C MET A 94 -0.94 5.10 -7.93
N LEU A 95 0.18 5.58 -7.39
CA LEU A 95 0.38 7.00 -7.10
C LEU A 95 0.41 7.82 -8.39
N ALA A 96 1.11 7.36 -9.42
CA ALA A 96 1.17 8.03 -10.72
C ALA A 96 -0.23 8.13 -11.37
N MET A 97 -1.03 7.05 -11.32
CA MET A 97 -2.41 7.06 -11.81
C MET A 97 -3.30 8.01 -11.00
N TYR A 98 -3.15 8.03 -9.67
CA TYR A 98 -3.88 8.94 -8.79
C TYR A 98 -3.56 10.42 -9.07
N GLU A 99 -2.30 10.73 -9.31
CA GLU A 99 -1.82 12.09 -9.57
C GLU A 99 -1.97 12.52 -11.03
N SER A 100 -2.39 11.61 -11.91
CA SER A 100 -2.68 11.91 -13.31
C SER A 100 -3.66 13.09 -13.44
N PRO A 101 -3.45 14.01 -14.40
CA PRO A 101 -4.38 15.11 -14.68
C PRO A 101 -5.80 14.64 -15.03
N SER A 102 -5.97 13.41 -15.50
CA SER A 102 -7.29 12.81 -15.78
C SER A 102 -8.07 12.47 -14.49
N CYS A 103 -7.41 12.35 -13.34
CA CYS A 103 -8.04 12.10 -12.05
C CYS A 103 -8.25 13.41 -11.28
N LEU A 104 -9.45 13.95 -11.40
CA LEU A 104 -9.76 15.30 -10.91
C LEU A 104 -10.13 15.31 -9.43
N PRO A 105 -9.66 16.31 -8.65
CA PRO A 105 -10.21 16.57 -7.32
C PRO A 105 -11.71 16.85 -7.41
N VAL A 106 -12.48 16.38 -6.41
CA VAL A 106 -13.95 16.56 -6.35
C VAL A 106 -14.41 18.00 -6.61
N PRO A 107 -13.80 19.05 -6.04
CA PRO A 107 -14.22 20.43 -6.34
C PRO A 107 -14.03 20.84 -7.79
N LEU A 108 -12.96 20.36 -8.46
CA LEU A 108 -12.69 20.67 -9.85
C LEU A 108 -13.64 19.91 -10.78
N PHE A 109 -13.87 18.63 -10.51
CA PHE A 109 -14.86 17.82 -11.25
C PHE A 109 -16.25 18.47 -11.20
N GLY A 110 -16.69 18.94 -10.02
CA GLY A 110 -17.97 19.63 -9.87
C GLY A 110 -18.08 20.89 -10.74
N LYS A 111 -17.02 21.72 -10.77
CA LYS A 111 -16.96 22.91 -11.63
C LYS A 111 -17.13 22.55 -13.11
N LEU A 112 -16.45 21.51 -13.59
CA LEU A 112 -16.55 21.06 -14.98
C LEU A 112 -17.92 20.43 -15.30
N ALA A 113 -18.51 19.72 -14.34
CA ALA A 113 -19.83 19.12 -14.48
C ALA A 113 -21.00 20.12 -14.34
N GLY A 114 -20.73 21.39 -13.97
CA GLY A 114 -21.77 22.36 -13.64
C GLY A 114 -22.54 22.04 -12.36
N LYS A 115 -21.94 21.26 -11.45
CA LYS A 115 -22.54 20.80 -10.18
C LYS A 115 -21.79 21.36 -8.98
N SER A 116 -22.51 21.58 -7.88
CA SER A 116 -21.87 21.98 -6.62
C SER A 116 -21.02 20.83 -6.04
N LYS A 117 -20.00 21.18 -5.23
CA LYS A 117 -19.18 20.19 -4.52
C LYS A 117 -20.04 19.22 -3.70
N ASP A 118 -21.08 19.74 -3.04
CA ASP A 118 -21.96 18.93 -2.19
C ASP A 118 -22.85 17.99 -3.00
N GLN A 119 -23.26 18.41 -4.21
CA GLN A 119 -23.97 17.52 -5.13
C GLN A 119 -23.08 16.37 -5.60
N ILE A 120 -21.82 16.63 -5.97
CA ILE A 120 -20.86 15.58 -6.32
C ILE A 120 -20.63 14.63 -5.13
N ASN A 121 -20.42 15.16 -3.93
CA ASN A 121 -20.27 14.32 -2.72
C ASN A 121 -21.50 13.45 -2.45
N ARG A 122 -22.71 13.96 -2.69
CA ARG A 122 -23.94 13.18 -2.58
C ARG A 122 -23.99 12.05 -3.62
N GLU A 123 -23.58 12.32 -4.84
CA GLU A 123 -23.52 11.31 -5.91
C GLU A 123 -22.48 10.22 -5.62
N LEU A 124 -21.32 10.59 -5.08
CA LEU A 124 -20.31 9.64 -4.61
C LEU A 124 -20.86 8.74 -3.49
N LYS A 125 -21.48 9.34 -2.47
CA LYS A 125 -22.14 8.59 -1.39
C LYS A 125 -23.29 7.70 -1.87
N ALA A 126 -23.95 8.09 -2.95
CA ALA A 126 -25.01 7.31 -3.58
C ALA A 126 -24.49 6.23 -4.55
N GLY A 127 -23.17 6.07 -4.69
CA GLY A 127 -22.57 5.09 -5.61
C GLY A 127 -22.81 5.41 -7.09
N LYS A 128 -23.09 6.67 -7.44
CA LYS A 128 -23.40 7.08 -8.82
C LYS A 128 -22.16 7.47 -9.63
N LEU A 129 -21.07 7.76 -8.94
CA LEU A 129 -19.79 8.18 -9.51
C LEU A 129 -18.69 7.29 -8.97
N LEU A 130 -17.76 6.90 -9.84
CA LEU A 130 -16.53 6.22 -9.45
C LEU A 130 -15.55 7.26 -8.91
N SER A 131 -14.92 6.97 -7.77
CA SER A 131 -13.78 7.73 -7.26
C SER A 131 -12.70 6.82 -6.77
N ILE A 132 -11.45 7.20 -7.02
CA ILE A 132 -10.27 6.54 -6.45
C ILE A 132 -9.71 7.39 -5.31
N SER A 133 -9.17 6.74 -4.28
CA SER A 133 -8.54 7.40 -3.14
C SER A 133 -7.26 6.67 -2.75
N LEU A 134 -6.25 7.42 -2.30
CA LEU A 134 -4.96 6.86 -1.91
C LEU A 134 -4.53 7.41 -0.55
N GLY A 135 -4.69 6.61 0.50
CA GLY A 135 -4.39 7.00 1.88
C GLY A 135 -5.13 8.28 2.31
N ASN A 136 -4.42 9.24 2.88
CA ASN A 136 -4.95 10.52 3.36
C ASN A 136 -5.03 11.62 2.28
N ARG A 137 -4.82 11.29 1.00
CA ARG A 137 -4.75 12.29 -0.09
C ARG A 137 -6.11 12.78 -0.60
N GLY A 138 -7.21 12.20 -0.13
CA GLY A 138 -8.57 12.51 -0.56
C GLY A 138 -9.05 11.68 -1.75
N GLN A 139 -10.24 12.03 -2.25
CA GLN A 139 -10.89 11.35 -3.39
C GLN A 139 -10.66 12.11 -4.68
N ARG A 140 -10.46 11.36 -5.77
CA ARG A 140 -10.39 11.88 -7.13
C ARG A 140 -11.35 11.13 -8.04
N VAL A 141 -11.92 11.88 -8.98
CA VAL A 141 -12.94 11.41 -9.91
C VAL A 141 -12.34 11.46 -11.32
N PRO A 142 -12.27 10.33 -12.03
CA PRO A 142 -11.83 10.31 -13.41
C PRO A 142 -12.67 11.20 -14.33
N ASP A 143 -12.02 12.06 -15.11
CA ASP A 143 -12.60 13.07 -15.98
C ASP A 143 -13.48 12.48 -17.09
N TRP A 144 -13.21 11.27 -17.56
CA TRP A 144 -14.03 10.58 -18.54
C TRP A 144 -15.49 10.41 -18.10
N GLN A 145 -15.78 10.45 -16.79
CA GLN A 145 -17.14 10.41 -16.27
C GLN A 145 -17.93 11.71 -16.52
N LEU A 146 -17.28 12.77 -17.00
CA LEU A 146 -17.97 13.94 -17.55
C LEU A 146 -18.65 13.58 -18.89
N MET A 147 -18.18 12.54 -19.58
CA MET A 147 -18.78 12.05 -20.82
C MET A 147 -19.95 11.09 -20.51
N PRO A 148 -21.19 11.38 -20.96
CA PRO A 148 -22.37 10.59 -20.58
C PRO A 148 -22.27 9.09 -20.92
N LEU A 149 -21.65 8.75 -22.04
CA LEU A 149 -21.49 7.36 -22.47
C LEU A 149 -20.53 6.58 -21.56
N LYS A 150 -19.34 7.14 -21.27
CA LYS A 150 -18.34 6.53 -20.40
C LYS A 150 -18.82 6.48 -18.95
N HIS A 151 -19.58 7.50 -18.51
CA HIS A 151 -20.27 7.49 -17.23
C HIS A 151 -21.31 6.38 -17.14
N LYS A 152 -22.15 6.18 -18.17
CA LYS A 152 -23.12 5.09 -18.21
C LYS A 152 -22.44 3.72 -18.13
N LEU A 153 -21.33 3.51 -18.85
CA LEU A 153 -20.53 2.30 -18.74
C LEU A 153 -20.07 2.06 -17.29
N THR A 154 -19.52 3.10 -16.67
CA THR A 154 -19.04 3.06 -15.28
C THR A 154 -20.17 2.70 -14.32
N GLN A 155 -21.35 3.32 -14.46
CA GLN A 155 -22.52 3.04 -13.62
C GLN A 155 -23.03 1.61 -13.78
N VAL A 156 -23.09 1.10 -15.01
CA VAL A 156 -23.49 -0.30 -15.24
C VAL A 156 -22.52 -1.24 -14.54
N LEU A 157 -21.21 -0.99 -14.64
CA LEU A 157 -20.20 -1.80 -13.97
C LEU A 157 -20.30 -1.73 -12.45
N MET A 158 -20.43 -0.54 -11.86
CA MET A 158 -20.60 -0.35 -10.42
C MET A 158 -21.86 -1.05 -9.88
N ASN A 159 -22.96 -1.03 -10.64
CA ASN A 159 -24.21 -1.67 -10.25
C ASN A 159 -24.14 -3.20 -10.31
N LEU A 160 -23.32 -3.76 -11.19
CA LEU A 160 -23.10 -5.21 -11.31
C LEU A 160 -22.09 -5.70 -10.27
N CYS A 161 -21.05 -4.92 -10.01
CA CYS A 161 -19.97 -5.23 -9.07
C CYS A 161 -20.16 -4.54 -7.72
N GLN A 162 -21.31 -4.77 -7.08
CA GLN A 162 -21.61 -4.17 -5.78
C GLN A 162 -20.62 -4.66 -4.72
N GLY A 163 -19.78 -3.76 -4.20
CA GLY A 163 -18.76 -4.06 -3.20
C GLY A 163 -17.35 -4.31 -3.76
N ALA A 164 -17.15 -4.26 -5.09
CA ALA A 164 -15.81 -4.28 -5.66
C ALA A 164 -14.99 -3.04 -5.23
N ASP A 165 -13.68 -3.21 -5.12
CA ASP A 165 -12.80 -2.10 -4.80
C ASP A 165 -12.81 -1.06 -5.94
N SER A 166 -12.76 0.22 -5.57
CA SER A 166 -12.83 1.30 -6.57
C SER A 166 -11.61 1.35 -7.47
N TRP A 167 -10.45 0.90 -7.00
CA TRP A 167 -9.26 0.76 -7.84
C TRP A 167 -9.41 -0.37 -8.85
N ASP A 168 -9.97 -1.51 -8.45
CA ASP A 168 -10.20 -2.62 -9.38
C ASP A 168 -11.14 -2.21 -10.51
N LEU A 169 -12.23 -1.48 -10.18
CA LEU A 169 -13.15 -0.93 -11.18
C LEU A 169 -12.46 0.09 -12.10
N PHE A 170 -11.64 0.97 -11.54
CA PHE A 170 -10.86 1.93 -12.32
C PHE A 170 -9.90 1.24 -13.29
N LEU A 171 -9.15 0.24 -12.81
CA LEU A 171 -8.20 -0.52 -13.61
C LEU A 171 -8.92 -1.35 -14.68
N MET A 172 -10.03 -1.99 -14.34
CA MET A 172 -10.85 -2.73 -15.32
C MET A 172 -11.35 -1.83 -16.46
N LEU A 173 -11.60 -0.55 -16.19
CA LEU A 173 -12.06 0.39 -17.20
C LEU A 173 -10.92 0.99 -18.05
N THR A 174 -9.73 1.11 -17.47
CA THR A 174 -8.57 1.81 -18.08
C THR A 174 -7.51 0.91 -18.67
N ARG A 175 -7.35 -0.32 -18.15
CA ARG A 175 -6.39 -1.28 -18.69
C ARG A 175 -6.82 -1.72 -20.07
N ALA A 176 -5.83 -2.03 -20.90
CA ALA A 176 -6.04 -2.67 -22.18
C ALA A 176 -6.56 -4.10 -21.98
N HIS A 177 -7.57 -4.47 -22.76
CA HIS A 177 -8.12 -5.83 -22.78
C HIS A 177 -7.84 -6.47 -24.13
N THR A 178 -7.31 -7.69 -24.13
CA THR A 178 -7.00 -8.46 -25.34
C THR A 178 -8.26 -8.69 -26.20
N ASP A 179 -9.38 -9.03 -25.55
CA ASP A 179 -10.69 -9.21 -26.19
C ASP A 179 -11.28 -7.92 -26.79
N LEU A 180 -10.75 -6.75 -26.40
CA LEU A 180 -11.12 -5.44 -26.94
C LEU A 180 -10.07 -4.89 -27.92
N GLY A 181 -9.15 -5.74 -28.37
CA GLY A 181 -8.06 -5.38 -29.29
C GLY A 181 -6.99 -4.51 -28.63
N ASP A 182 -6.59 -4.89 -27.41
CA ASP A 182 -5.58 -4.22 -26.59
C ASP A 182 -5.90 -2.74 -26.30
N ARG A 183 -7.20 -2.43 -26.18
CA ARG A 183 -7.68 -1.08 -25.87
C ARG A 183 -8.46 -1.05 -24.56
N ALA A 184 -8.48 0.12 -23.94
CA ALA A 184 -9.25 0.37 -22.74
C ALA A 184 -10.75 0.32 -23.01
N ALA A 185 -11.53 -0.20 -22.06
CA ALA A 185 -12.98 -0.28 -22.16
C ALA A 185 -13.62 1.09 -22.40
N ILE A 186 -13.08 2.13 -21.74
CA ILE A 186 -13.53 3.52 -21.88
C ILE A 186 -13.29 4.12 -23.27
N ASP A 187 -12.42 3.55 -24.08
CA ASP A 187 -12.07 4.09 -25.40
C ASP A 187 -12.80 3.38 -26.55
N VAL A 188 -13.24 2.13 -26.33
CA VAL A 188 -13.98 1.34 -27.33
C VAL A 188 -15.49 1.39 -27.16
N VAL A 189 -15.96 1.99 -26.06
CA VAL A 189 -17.38 2.06 -25.77
C VAL A 189 -18.14 2.92 -26.78
N THR A 190 -19.23 2.35 -27.26
CA THR A 190 -20.23 2.96 -28.14
C THR A 190 -21.61 2.75 -27.53
N PRO A 191 -22.63 3.52 -27.93
CA PRO A 191 -23.99 3.37 -27.39
C PRO A 191 -24.60 1.97 -27.56
N THR A 192 -24.14 1.20 -28.56
CA THR A 192 -24.70 -0.11 -28.91
C THR A 192 -23.96 -1.28 -28.26
N ASN A 193 -22.74 -1.09 -27.75
CA ASN A 193 -21.90 -2.18 -27.25
C ASN A 193 -21.63 -2.15 -25.73
N VAL A 194 -22.25 -1.22 -24.98
CA VAL A 194 -22.00 -1.07 -23.52
C VAL A 194 -22.11 -2.39 -22.77
N VAL A 195 -23.19 -3.14 -22.98
CA VAL A 195 -23.42 -4.43 -22.28
C VAL A 195 -22.43 -5.50 -22.72
N ALA A 196 -22.04 -5.51 -23.99
CA ALA A 196 -21.05 -6.45 -24.52
C ALA A 196 -19.67 -6.20 -23.88
N ILE A 197 -19.23 -4.94 -23.85
CA ILE A 197 -17.96 -4.55 -23.22
C ILE A 197 -17.94 -4.94 -21.74
N VAL A 198 -19.00 -4.63 -20.99
CA VAL A 198 -19.09 -4.99 -19.57
C VAL A 198 -18.94 -6.49 -19.37
N ARG A 199 -19.59 -7.31 -20.20
CA ARG A 199 -19.45 -8.78 -20.13
C ARG A 199 -18.04 -9.22 -20.44
N THR A 200 -17.39 -8.63 -21.45
CA THR A 200 -16.01 -8.93 -21.82
C THR A 200 -15.05 -8.64 -20.68
N ILE A 201 -15.07 -7.42 -20.13
CA ILE A 201 -14.12 -7.02 -19.08
C ILE A 201 -14.36 -7.75 -17.75
N MET A 202 -15.60 -8.16 -17.46
CA MET A 202 -15.91 -8.98 -16.27
C MET A 202 -15.53 -10.46 -16.46
N GLY A 203 -15.59 -10.96 -17.69
CA GLY A 203 -15.16 -12.33 -18.02
C GLY A 203 -13.65 -12.51 -17.88
N ASP A 204 -12.87 -11.49 -18.25
CA ASP A 204 -11.41 -11.48 -18.16
C ASP A 204 -10.89 -11.57 -16.70
N GLN A 205 -11.67 -11.05 -15.73
CA GLN A 205 -11.30 -11.12 -14.30
C GLN A 205 -11.32 -12.55 -13.71
N HIS A 206 -11.84 -13.55 -14.43
CA HIS A 206 -11.77 -14.95 -13.99
C HIS A 206 -10.48 -15.67 -14.44
N HIS A 207 -9.50 -14.95 -15.00
CA HIS A 207 -8.18 -15.50 -15.31
C HIS A 207 -7.01 -14.90 -14.50
N PRO A 208 -7.02 -14.95 -13.15
CA PRO A 208 -5.81 -14.81 -12.36
C PRO A 208 -5.55 -16.08 -11.54
N ASP A 209 -5.33 -17.22 -12.18
CA ASP A 209 -4.35 -18.22 -11.70
C ASP A 209 -4.13 -19.33 -12.75
N ALA A 210 -3.09 -19.17 -13.56
CA ALA A 210 -2.46 -20.26 -14.27
C ALA A 210 -0.96 -20.01 -14.28
N SER A 211 -0.39 -19.85 -13.09
CA SER A 211 1.06 -19.95 -12.88
C SER A 211 1.39 -20.87 -11.71
N GLU A 212 0.59 -21.90 -11.48
CA GLU A 212 1.00 -23.09 -10.77
C GLU A 212 0.26 -24.30 -11.36
N THR A 213 0.89 -25.01 -12.30
CA THR A 213 0.95 -26.48 -12.26
C THR A 213 1.96 -27.02 -13.28
N VAL A 214 3.09 -27.47 -12.73
CA VAL A 214 3.68 -28.81 -12.97
C VAL A 214 4.08 -29.18 -14.40
N SER A 215 5.39 -29.11 -14.62
CA SER A 215 6.10 -29.83 -15.69
C SER A 215 5.85 -31.35 -15.60
N PRO A 216 5.80 -32.08 -16.74
CA PRO A 216 5.29 -33.45 -16.80
C PRO A 216 6.35 -34.44 -16.31
N GLN A 217 6.20 -34.97 -15.09
CA GLN A 217 7.04 -36.06 -14.61
C GLN A 217 6.28 -37.39 -14.62
N ALA A 218 6.61 -38.15 -15.67
CA ALA A 218 6.66 -39.60 -15.80
C ALA A 218 6.02 -40.45 -14.69
N ILE A 219 5.00 -41.20 -15.09
CA ILE A 219 4.54 -42.43 -14.42
C ILE A 219 5.66 -43.48 -14.51
N PRO A 220 6.01 -44.18 -13.41
CA PRO A 220 6.52 -45.53 -13.51
C PRO A 220 5.50 -46.54 -12.99
N GLU A 221 5.25 -47.53 -13.84
CA GLU A 221 4.47 -48.74 -13.59
C GLU A 221 5.05 -49.58 -12.44
N SER A 222 4.27 -49.77 -11.38
CA SER A 222 4.34 -50.88 -10.42
C SER A 222 3.20 -50.64 -9.43
N VAL A 223 2.15 -51.45 -9.30
CA VAL A 223 2.14 -52.90 -9.10
C VAL A 223 0.78 -53.42 -9.60
N ARG A 224 0.79 -54.19 -10.69
CA ARG A 224 -0.26 -55.16 -10.99
C ARG A 224 0.18 -56.51 -10.41
N ARG A 225 -0.42 -56.96 -9.31
CA ARG A 225 -0.77 -58.37 -9.03
C ARG A 225 -1.23 -58.55 -7.57
N MET A 226 -2.18 -59.49 -7.40
CA MET A 226 -2.83 -59.95 -6.16
C MET A 226 -3.98 -59.01 -5.75
N VAL A 227 -5.26 -59.39 -5.81
CA VAL A 227 -5.90 -60.66 -5.43
C VAL A 227 -7.12 -60.89 -6.33
N ASP A 228 -7.08 -61.97 -7.10
CA ASP A 228 -8.27 -62.73 -7.51
C ASP A 228 -8.05 -64.12 -6.92
N GLY A 229 -8.94 -64.56 -6.03
CA GLY A 229 -8.75 -65.83 -5.31
C GLY A 229 -9.67 -66.03 -4.11
N GLY A 230 -10.96 -66.23 -4.38
CA GLY A 230 -11.79 -67.27 -3.77
C GLY A 230 -12.14 -67.20 -2.28
N ALA A 231 -13.44 -67.02 -1.99
CA ALA A 231 -14.14 -67.83 -0.99
C ALA A 231 -15.66 -67.78 -1.25
N VAL A 232 -16.14 -68.81 -1.94
CA VAL A 232 -17.50 -69.34 -1.77
C VAL A 232 -17.54 -70.00 -0.39
N PHE A 233 -18.53 -69.70 0.44
CA PHE A 233 -19.15 -70.70 1.31
C PHE A 233 -20.63 -70.37 1.56
N GLU A 234 -21.40 -71.44 1.52
CA GLU A 234 -22.84 -71.58 1.38
C GLU A 234 -23.47 -71.93 2.75
N GLY A 235 -24.73 -71.53 2.95
CA GLY A 235 -25.78 -72.31 3.64
C GLY A 235 -25.77 -72.48 5.16
N VAL A 236 -26.76 -71.85 5.84
CA VAL A 236 -27.94 -72.51 6.46
C VAL A 236 -28.94 -71.46 6.91
#